data_AF-A0AA88DMJ0-F1
#
_entry.id   AF-A0AA88DMJ0-F1
#
_cell.length_a   1.000
_cell.length_b   1.000
_cell.length_c   1.000
_cell.angle_alpha   90.00
_cell.angle_beta   90.00
_cell.angle_gamma   90.00
#
_symmetry.space_group_name_H-M   'P 1'
#
loop_
_entity.id
_entity.type
_entity.pdbx_description
1 polymer ?
#
loop_
_entity_poly.entity_id
_entity_poly.type
_entity_poly.pdbx_seq_one_letter_code
_entity_poly.pdbx_strand_id
1 'polypeptide(L)'
;METVCSVDSQFADVISALLSLPSPLQAKEYFDELISKRQTRGIKVEQNGAFGKVNHTECDMEEEDNFSDGENSGACASTSSPGKKVEFPRGIVESLMNGELKLPYSDKFSLPPAVPCAGDCGEAYYCSELCAQADWETSHSLLCTGEKSESVSREALLEFIQHANETNDIFLLAMKAISSTVLRYRKLKTTFLEERGKLKNVSGCMVSPALFEAWKPISMGHKRRWWDYMALPVDVESSEEEAFRAQIRSLAFSIDVLDSAKYSLLKYTGTDLVVASPVEDYFLYIDDLPTPEKKEAEEITRPILEALGDDYSVCCQGTAFFPLQSCMNHSCCPNAKAFKREEDRDGQATIIALKPIFKGEEVTISYVDEELSFEERQALLADYGFRCRCPKCLEEES
;
A
#
# COMPACT_ATOMS: atom_id res chain seq x y z
N MET A 1 16.24 -2.71 34.94
CA MET A 1 17.50 -2.49 34.19
C MET A 1 17.25 -2.99 32.80
N GLU A 2 17.11 -2.05 31.88
CA GLU A 2 16.78 -2.26 30.47
C GLU A 2 17.83 -3.15 29.82
N THR A 3 17.42 -4.25 29.20
CA THR A 3 18.26 -4.93 28.22
C THR A 3 18.19 -4.10 26.94
N VAL A 4 19.04 -3.08 26.85
CA VAL A 4 19.34 -2.42 25.57
C VAL A 4 19.73 -3.54 24.61
N CYS A 5 18.94 -3.74 23.56
CA CYS A 5 19.22 -4.74 22.53
C CYS A 5 20.65 -4.53 22.01
N SER A 6 21.42 -5.60 21.87
CA SER A 6 22.82 -5.57 21.40
C SER A 6 22.98 -4.76 20.10
N VAL A 7 21.99 -4.86 19.21
CA VAL A 7 21.93 -4.13 17.94
C VAL A 7 21.76 -2.62 18.14
N ASP A 8 20.94 -2.18 19.09
CA ASP A 8 20.73 -0.74 19.34
C ASP A 8 21.99 -0.14 19.96
N SER A 9 22.67 -0.86 20.86
CA SER A 9 23.98 -0.40 21.36
C SER A 9 25.05 -0.38 20.26
N GLN A 10 25.01 -1.33 19.32
CA GLN A 10 26.03 -1.46 18.28
C GLN A 10 25.80 -0.52 17.08
N PHE A 11 24.54 -0.19 16.78
CA PHE A 11 24.14 0.55 15.59
C PHE A 11 23.25 1.77 15.90
N ALA A 12 23.19 2.23 17.15
CA ALA A 12 22.41 3.40 17.59
C ALA A 12 22.59 4.60 16.64
N ASP A 13 23.83 4.95 16.32
CA ASP A 13 24.13 6.09 15.44
C ASP A 13 23.59 5.89 14.02
N VAL A 14 23.65 4.66 13.51
CA VAL A 14 23.14 4.29 12.18
C VAL A 14 21.63 4.37 12.13
N ILE A 15 20.96 3.77 13.11
CA ILE A 15 19.50 3.76 13.24
C ILE A 15 18.99 5.20 13.43
N SER A 16 19.63 5.96 14.31
CA SER A 16 19.31 7.37 14.56
C SER A 16 19.42 8.21 13.28
N ALA A 17 20.46 7.98 12.48
CA ALA A 17 20.66 8.70 11.23
C ALA A 17 19.66 8.27 10.14
N LEU A 18 19.32 6.99 10.01
CA LEU A 18 18.30 6.51 9.05
C LEU A 18 16.88 6.99 9.37
N LEU A 19 16.59 7.17 10.66
CA LEU A 19 15.32 7.69 11.15
C LEU A 19 15.26 9.21 11.17
N SER A 20 16.38 9.90 10.89
CA SER A 20 16.40 11.35 10.79
C SER A 20 15.55 11.83 9.61
N LEU A 21 14.81 12.92 9.81
CA LEU A 21 13.98 13.49 8.76
C LEU A 21 14.87 14.07 7.65
N PRO A 22 14.54 13.83 6.37
CA PRO A 22 15.24 14.48 5.27
C PRO A 22 15.04 15.99 5.35
N SER A 23 16.05 16.76 4.94
CA SER A 23 15.90 18.21 4.84
C SER A 23 14.82 18.61 3.84
N PRO A 24 14.20 19.80 3.97
CA PRO A 24 13.21 20.30 3.01
C PRO A 24 13.70 20.30 1.56
N LEU A 25 14.99 20.61 1.34
CA LEU A 25 15.59 20.58 0.02
C LEU A 25 15.66 19.16 -0.55
N GLN A 26 16.16 18.19 0.23
CA GLN A 26 16.24 16.79 -0.19
C GLN A 26 14.87 16.19 -0.49
N ALA A 27 13.86 16.51 0.33
CA ALA A 27 12.50 16.09 0.12
C ALA A 27 11.93 16.67 -1.19
N LYS A 28 12.15 17.97 -1.43
CA LYS A 28 11.72 18.65 -2.65
C LYS A 28 12.36 18.03 -3.89
N GLU A 29 13.69 17.90 -3.90
CA GLU A 29 14.43 17.31 -5.04
C GLU A 29 13.92 15.90 -5.40
N TYR A 30 13.66 15.07 -4.38
CA TYR A 30 13.12 13.72 -4.59
C TYR A 30 11.74 13.74 -5.24
N PHE A 31 10.83 14.59 -4.78
CA PHE A 31 9.49 14.63 -5.37
C PHE A 31 9.48 15.28 -6.74
N ASP A 32 10.29 16.32 -6.96
CA ASP A 32 10.45 16.92 -8.29
C ASP A 32 10.94 15.86 -9.29
N GLU A 33 11.92 15.03 -8.91
CA GLU A 33 12.39 13.90 -9.71
C GLU A 33 11.29 12.83 -9.92
N LEU A 34 10.55 12.48 -8.86
CA LEU A 34 9.49 11.49 -8.91
C LEU A 34 8.33 11.93 -9.83
N ILE A 35 7.90 13.18 -9.70
CA ILE A 35 6.85 13.82 -10.50
C ILE A 35 7.28 13.86 -11.96
N SER A 36 8.52 14.29 -12.23
CA SER A 36 9.08 14.31 -13.58
C SER A 36 9.10 12.91 -14.22
N LYS A 37 9.57 11.89 -13.48
CA LYS A 37 9.61 10.49 -13.97
C LYS A 37 8.22 9.91 -14.23
N ARG A 38 7.25 10.22 -13.37
CA ARG A 38 5.86 9.75 -13.51
C ARG A 38 5.02 10.56 -14.49
N GLN A 39 5.58 11.63 -15.06
CA GLN A 39 4.90 12.54 -15.98
C GLN A 39 3.60 13.14 -15.39
N THR A 40 3.47 13.17 -14.07
CA THR A 40 2.36 13.81 -13.36
C THR A 40 2.49 15.32 -13.53
N ARG A 41 1.49 15.98 -14.10
CA ARG A 41 1.50 17.42 -14.35
C ARG A 41 0.75 18.17 -13.25
N GLY A 42 1.15 19.40 -12.97
CA GLY A 42 0.35 20.35 -12.20
C GLY A 42 0.39 20.20 -10.67
N ILE A 43 1.20 19.31 -10.10
CA ILE A 43 1.35 19.13 -8.64
C ILE A 43 2.81 19.39 -8.23
N LYS A 44 3.00 20.04 -7.08
CA LYS A 44 4.28 20.26 -6.39
C LYS A 44 4.19 19.76 -4.96
N VAL A 45 5.29 19.24 -4.41
CA VAL A 45 5.35 18.86 -2.99
C VAL A 45 6.19 19.87 -2.22
N GLU A 46 5.59 20.56 -1.25
CA GLU A 46 6.28 21.48 -0.36
C GLU A 46 6.37 20.90 1.07
N GLN A 47 7.47 21.19 1.77
CA GLN A 47 7.62 20.85 3.19
C GLN A 47 7.43 22.10 4.04
N ASN A 48 6.32 22.17 4.77
CA ASN A 48 6.11 23.20 5.79
C ASN A 48 6.47 22.59 7.14
N GLY A 49 7.61 23.02 7.68
CA GLY A 49 8.41 22.39 8.75
C GLY A 49 7.77 22.22 10.15
N ALA A 50 6.47 22.01 10.24
CA ALA A 50 5.80 21.61 11.48
C ALA A 50 5.03 20.29 11.31
N PHE A 51 4.19 20.12 10.30
CA PHE A 51 3.35 18.92 10.15
C PHE A 51 2.91 18.68 8.71
N GLY A 52 3.79 18.14 7.86
CA GLY A 52 3.39 17.57 6.59
C GLY A 52 4.29 17.89 5.39
N LYS A 53 4.28 16.96 4.46
CA LYS A 53 4.51 17.24 3.05
C LYS A 53 3.15 17.71 2.53
N VAL A 54 3.13 18.74 1.72
CA VAL A 54 1.91 19.39 1.23
C VAL A 54 1.95 19.37 -0.28
N ASN A 55 0.91 18.82 -0.90
CA ASN A 55 0.75 18.90 -2.34
C ASN A 55 0.05 20.21 -2.70
N HIS A 56 0.61 20.97 -3.64
CA HIS A 56 0.02 22.22 -4.14
C HIS A 56 -0.08 22.18 -5.67
N THR A 57 -1.07 22.86 -6.24
CA THR A 57 -1.24 23.00 -7.69
C THR A 57 -0.32 24.07 -8.29
N GLU A 58 0.28 23.77 -9.44
CA GLU A 58 1.20 24.68 -10.16
C GLU A 58 0.59 25.43 -11.34
N CYS A 59 -0.53 24.92 -11.86
CA CYS A 59 -1.23 25.46 -13.02
C CYS A 59 -2.70 25.69 -12.66
N ASP A 60 -3.30 26.72 -13.27
CA ASP A 60 -4.74 26.92 -13.20
C ASP A 60 -5.41 25.77 -13.97
N MET A 61 -6.32 25.04 -13.33
CA MET A 61 -7.18 24.08 -14.04
C MET A 61 -8.25 24.89 -14.77
N GLU A 62 -8.20 24.92 -16.09
CA GLU A 62 -9.23 25.54 -16.92
C GLU A 62 -10.54 24.75 -16.82
N GLU A 63 -11.67 25.47 -16.84
CA GLU A 63 -13.01 24.90 -16.83
C GLU A 63 -13.24 24.07 -18.10
N GLU A 64 -13.25 22.74 -17.97
CA GLU A 64 -13.90 21.88 -18.96
C GLU A 64 -15.33 21.59 -18.51
N ASP A 65 -16.28 22.24 -19.19
CA ASP A 65 -17.71 22.08 -19.03
C ASP A 65 -18.19 20.66 -19.38
N ASN A 66 -19.08 20.14 -18.53
CA ASN A 66 -20.03 19.04 -18.73
C ASN A 66 -19.49 17.61 -18.81
N PHE A 67 -19.35 16.96 -17.65
CA PHE A 67 -19.78 15.57 -17.51
C PHE A 67 -21.13 15.55 -16.81
N SER A 68 -22.16 15.10 -17.54
CA SER A 68 -23.47 14.83 -16.98
C SER A 68 -23.35 13.69 -15.98
N ASP A 69 -23.66 13.96 -14.71
CA ASP A 69 -23.80 12.97 -13.66
C ASP A 69 -24.86 11.94 -14.04
N GLY A 70 -24.40 10.75 -14.42
CA GLY A 70 -25.19 9.54 -14.32
C GLY A 70 -25.08 9.04 -12.88
N GLU A 71 -25.96 9.53 -12.01
CA GLU A 71 -26.16 8.95 -10.69
C GLU A 71 -26.56 7.48 -10.85
N ASN A 72 -25.61 6.58 -10.59
CA ASN A 72 -25.93 5.27 -10.04
C ASN A 72 -24.83 4.88 -9.06
N SER A 73 -24.87 5.51 -7.89
CA SER A 73 -24.13 5.06 -6.71
C SER A 73 -24.68 3.70 -6.28
N GLY A 74 -24.15 2.64 -6.86
CA GLY A 74 -24.32 1.28 -6.36
C GLY A 74 -23.64 1.19 -4.99
N ALA A 75 -24.43 1.36 -3.93
CA ALA A 75 -24.01 1.00 -2.59
C ALA A 75 -23.67 -0.50 -2.60
N CYS A 76 -22.39 -0.85 -2.44
CA CYS A 76 -21.96 -2.17 -2.01
C CYS A 76 -22.34 -2.33 -0.53
N ALA A 77 -23.64 -2.43 -0.27
CA ALA A 77 -24.18 -2.93 0.98
C ALA A 77 -24.65 -4.35 0.71
N SER A 78 -23.75 -5.32 0.87
CA SER A 78 -24.07 -6.74 0.77
C SER A 78 -24.91 -7.13 1.98
N THR A 79 -26.22 -6.93 1.89
CA THR A 79 -27.18 -7.51 2.83
C THR A 79 -27.14 -9.03 2.70
N SER A 80 -26.39 -9.67 3.60
CA SER A 80 -26.24 -11.11 3.70
C SER A 80 -27.59 -11.78 3.97
N SER A 81 -28.17 -12.39 2.93
CA SER A 81 -29.14 -13.47 3.11
C SER A 81 -28.37 -14.79 3.00
N PRO A 82 -28.55 -15.75 3.93
CA PRO A 82 -27.92 -17.06 3.80
C PRO A 82 -28.65 -17.84 2.69
N GLY A 83 -28.29 -17.56 1.44
CA GLY A 83 -28.71 -18.35 0.28
C GLY A 83 -28.12 -19.76 0.38
N LYS A 84 -28.94 -20.79 0.13
CA LYS A 84 -28.45 -22.16 -0.04
C LYS A 84 -27.34 -22.16 -1.10
N LYS A 85 -26.11 -22.55 -0.74
CA LYS A 85 -25.06 -22.83 -1.74
C LYS A 85 -25.62 -23.88 -2.71
N VAL A 86 -25.83 -23.46 -3.97
CA VAL A 86 -26.20 -24.37 -5.05
C VAL A 86 -25.00 -25.28 -5.27
N GLU A 87 -25.19 -26.60 -5.18
CA GLU A 87 -24.08 -27.54 -5.41
C GLU A 87 -23.61 -27.42 -6.87
N PHE A 88 -22.31 -27.19 -7.03
CA PHE A 88 -21.68 -27.13 -8.35
C PHE A 88 -21.92 -28.46 -9.09
N PRO A 89 -22.41 -28.47 -10.34
CA PRO A 89 -22.69 -29.71 -11.04
C PRO A 89 -21.41 -30.55 -11.20
N ARG A 90 -21.42 -31.79 -10.70
CA ARG A 90 -20.24 -32.67 -10.71
C ARG A 90 -19.79 -32.94 -12.15
N GLY A 91 -18.49 -32.80 -12.40
CA GLY A 91 -17.87 -33.03 -13.71
C GLY A 91 -17.75 -31.79 -14.60
N ILE A 92 -18.47 -30.69 -14.33
CA ILE A 92 -18.28 -29.43 -15.09
C ILE A 92 -16.89 -28.85 -14.84
N VAL A 93 -16.42 -28.83 -13.58
CA VAL A 93 -15.07 -28.35 -13.25
C VAL A 93 -14.00 -29.17 -13.97
N GLU A 94 -14.12 -30.50 -13.92
CA GLU A 94 -13.19 -31.42 -14.59
C GLU A 94 -13.21 -31.20 -16.11
N SER A 95 -14.40 -31.01 -16.70
CA SER A 95 -14.56 -30.73 -18.12
C SER A 95 -13.93 -29.39 -18.52
N LEU A 96 -14.06 -28.35 -17.68
CA LEU A 96 -13.41 -27.06 -17.88
C LEU A 96 -11.88 -27.17 -17.77
N MET A 97 -11.38 -27.85 -16.73
CA MET A 97 -9.93 -28.02 -16.49
C MET A 97 -9.24 -28.83 -17.59
N ASN A 98 -9.94 -29.82 -18.15
CA ASN A 98 -9.42 -30.66 -19.23
C ASN A 98 -9.67 -30.06 -20.63
N GLY A 99 -10.39 -28.92 -20.72
CA GLY A 99 -10.72 -28.26 -21.97
C GLY A 99 -11.82 -28.93 -22.80
N GLU A 100 -12.53 -29.91 -22.24
CA GLU A 100 -13.69 -30.56 -22.86
C GLU A 100 -14.91 -29.63 -22.92
N LEU A 101 -15.04 -28.75 -21.93
CA LEU A 101 -16.02 -27.68 -21.89
C LEU A 101 -15.29 -26.33 -22.03
N LYS A 102 -15.78 -25.47 -22.93
CA LYS A 102 -15.29 -24.10 -23.08
C LYS A 102 -16.43 -23.13 -22.84
N LEU A 103 -16.19 -22.14 -21.98
CA LEU A 103 -17.16 -21.09 -21.74
C LEU A 103 -17.33 -20.20 -22.98
N PRO A 104 -18.56 -19.80 -23.34
CA PRO A 104 -18.82 -18.95 -24.51
C PRO A 104 -18.07 -17.62 -24.36
N TYR A 105 -17.44 -17.11 -25.42
CA TYR A 105 -16.67 -15.85 -25.40
C TYR A 105 -15.44 -15.80 -24.46
N SER A 106 -15.06 -16.91 -23.82
CA SER A 106 -13.89 -16.97 -22.92
C SER A 106 -12.55 -16.61 -23.59
N ASP A 107 -12.46 -16.72 -24.92
CA ASP A 107 -11.30 -16.29 -25.70
C ASP A 107 -11.03 -14.78 -25.62
N LYS A 108 -12.04 -13.98 -25.27
CA LYS A 108 -11.91 -12.54 -25.04
C LYS A 108 -11.28 -12.19 -23.67
N PHE A 109 -11.24 -13.15 -22.74
CA PHE A 109 -10.79 -12.98 -21.36
C PHE A 109 -9.58 -13.87 -21.09
N SER A 110 -8.49 -13.59 -21.81
CA SER A 110 -7.24 -14.32 -21.61
C SER A 110 -6.65 -13.99 -20.25
N LEU A 111 -6.50 -15.01 -19.40
CA LEU A 111 -5.78 -14.88 -18.14
C LEU A 111 -4.29 -14.62 -18.43
N PRO A 112 -3.62 -13.74 -17.67
CA PRO A 112 -2.18 -13.61 -17.76
C PRO A 112 -1.52 -14.95 -17.41
N PRO A 113 -0.34 -15.26 -17.98
CA PRO A 113 0.39 -16.45 -17.58
C PRO A 113 0.70 -16.38 -16.09
N ALA A 114 0.51 -17.50 -15.38
CA ALA A 114 0.92 -17.65 -14.00
C ALA A 114 2.38 -18.11 -13.96
N VAL A 115 3.30 -17.14 -13.87
CA VAL A 115 4.74 -17.41 -13.77
C VAL A 115 5.10 -17.64 -12.31
N PRO A 116 5.60 -18.83 -11.92
CA PRO A 116 6.01 -19.10 -10.55
C PRO A 116 7.30 -18.34 -10.21
N CYS A 117 7.53 -18.09 -8.91
CA CYS A 117 8.77 -17.45 -8.49
C CYS A 117 10.01 -18.31 -8.83
N ALA A 118 11.14 -17.65 -9.10
CA ALA A 118 12.40 -18.32 -9.41
C ALA A 118 12.90 -19.24 -8.28
N GLY A 119 12.50 -18.93 -7.04
CA GLY A 119 12.84 -19.70 -5.85
C GLY A 119 12.04 -20.98 -5.66
N ASP A 120 10.95 -21.16 -6.41
CA ASP A 120 10.04 -22.32 -6.33
C ASP A 120 9.39 -22.45 -4.94
N CYS A 121 8.85 -21.34 -4.41
CA CYS A 121 8.24 -21.32 -3.09
C CYS A 121 6.81 -21.89 -3.06
N GLY A 122 6.15 -22.04 -4.20
CA GLY A 122 4.75 -22.48 -4.30
C GLY A 122 3.71 -21.40 -3.99
N GLU A 123 4.12 -20.26 -3.42
CA GLU A 123 3.21 -19.21 -2.93
C GLU A 123 3.12 -17.98 -3.86
N ALA A 124 4.23 -17.58 -4.48
CA ALA A 124 4.30 -16.36 -5.27
C ALA A 124 4.20 -16.63 -6.76
N TYR A 125 3.24 -15.96 -7.41
CA TYR A 125 2.98 -16.02 -8.85
C TYR A 125 2.92 -14.61 -9.44
N TYR A 126 3.34 -14.50 -10.70
CA TYR A 126 3.48 -13.24 -11.40
C TYR A 126 2.83 -13.32 -12.78
N CYS A 127 2.33 -12.19 -13.29
CA CYS A 127 1.72 -12.11 -14.61
C CYS A 127 2.72 -12.20 -15.78
N SER A 128 4.02 -12.17 -15.51
CA SER A 128 5.09 -12.30 -16.51
C SER A 128 6.45 -12.60 -15.86
N GLU A 129 7.39 -13.11 -16.67
CA GLU A 129 8.80 -13.30 -16.29
C GLU A 129 9.46 -11.98 -15.86
N LEU A 130 9.09 -10.87 -16.51
CA LEU A 130 9.60 -9.54 -16.15
C LEU A 130 9.14 -9.12 -14.76
N CYS A 131 7.88 -9.38 -14.40
CA CYS A 131 7.35 -9.10 -13.06
C CYS A 131 7.98 -10.02 -12.00
N ALA A 132 8.16 -11.30 -12.31
CA ALA A 132 8.84 -12.25 -11.42
C ALA A 132 10.28 -11.82 -11.15
N GLN A 133 11.03 -11.45 -12.19
CA GLN A 133 12.39 -10.95 -12.06
C GLN A 133 12.45 -9.62 -11.30
N ALA A 134 11.55 -8.68 -11.59
CA ALA A 134 11.51 -7.39 -10.92
C ALA A 134 11.28 -7.55 -9.40
N ASP A 135 10.34 -8.40 -8.98
CA ASP A 135 10.11 -8.65 -7.56
C ASP A 135 11.26 -9.43 -6.92
N TRP A 136 11.82 -10.44 -7.62
CA TRP A 136 13.00 -11.17 -7.16
C TRP A 136 14.18 -10.25 -6.86
N GLU A 137 14.47 -9.32 -7.76
CA GLU A 137 15.56 -8.36 -7.64
C GLU A 137 15.29 -7.25 -6.61
N THR A 138 14.03 -6.99 -6.30
CA THR A 138 13.61 -5.90 -5.43
C THR A 138 13.39 -6.36 -4.00
N SER A 139 12.83 -7.55 -3.75
CA SER A 139 12.54 -7.96 -2.38
C SER A 139 12.46 -9.47 -2.18
N HIS A 140 11.89 -10.20 -3.16
CA HIS A 140 11.48 -11.58 -2.94
C HIS A 140 12.65 -12.54 -2.76
N SER A 141 13.84 -12.29 -3.32
CA SER A 141 15.00 -13.19 -3.13
C SER A 141 15.39 -13.42 -1.66
N LEU A 142 15.14 -12.44 -0.79
CA LEU A 142 15.37 -12.53 0.67
C LEU A 142 14.14 -13.02 1.45
N LEU A 143 12.95 -12.95 0.84
CA LEU A 143 11.66 -13.31 1.44
C LEU A 143 11.07 -14.59 0.85
N CYS A 144 11.83 -15.28 0.01
CA CYS A 144 11.39 -16.49 -0.64
C CYS A 144 11.57 -17.66 0.32
N THR A 145 10.51 -18.45 0.48
CA THR A 145 10.50 -19.68 1.26
C THR A 145 10.80 -20.91 0.39
N GLY A 146 11.20 -20.72 -0.87
CA GLY A 146 11.53 -21.80 -1.79
C GLY A 146 12.94 -22.35 -1.57
N GLU A 147 13.17 -23.59 -1.99
CA GLU A 147 14.44 -24.31 -1.79
C GLU A 147 15.62 -23.65 -2.53
N LYS A 148 15.34 -22.88 -3.58
CA LYS A 148 16.35 -22.20 -4.41
C LYS A 148 16.63 -20.76 -3.93
N SER A 149 16.13 -20.37 -2.76
CA SER A 149 16.25 -19.01 -2.23
C SER A 149 17.58 -18.76 -1.49
N GLU A 150 17.93 -17.47 -1.33
CA GLU A 150 19.07 -17.02 -0.52
C GLU A 150 18.70 -16.79 0.96
N SER A 151 17.53 -17.27 1.41
CA SER A 151 17.06 -17.02 2.78
C SER A 151 17.95 -17.71 3.81
N VAL A 152 18.34 -16.96 4.86
CA VAL A 152 19.26 -17.42 5.91
C VAL A 152 18.59 -18.45 6.83
N SER A 153 17.26 -18.36 7.01
CA SER A 153 16.45 -19.35 7.73
C SER A 153 15.04 -19.37 7.17
N ARG A 154 14.66 -20.50 6.55
CA ARG A 154 13.32 -20.71 5.98
C ARG A 154 12.27 -20.85 7.07
N GLU A 155 12.61 -21.50 8.17
CA GLU A 155 11.73 -21.76 9.31
C GLU A 155 11.30 -20.46 9.99
N ALA A 156 12.27 -19.59 10.32
CA ALA A 156 11.97 -18.29 10.93
C ALA A 156 11.14 -17.39 10.00
N LEU A 157 11.40 -17.44 8.69
CA LEU A 157 10.63 -16.69 7.70
C LEU A 157 9.17 -17.19 7.61
N LEU A 158 8.95 -18.50 7.68
CA LEU A 158 7.60 -19.07 7.69
C LEU A 158 6.84 -18.67 8.96
N GLU A 159 7.47 -18.73 10.14
CA GLU A 159 6.88 -18.29 11.40
C GLU A 159 6.50 -16.79 11.35
N PHE A 160 7.38 -15.97 10.79
CA PHE A 160 7.11 -14.54 10.59
C PHE A 160 5.92 -14.31 9.65
N ILE A 161 5.87 -14.98 8.49
CA ILE A 161 4.78 -14.83 7.53
C ILE A 161 3.45 -15.26 8.16
N GLN A 162 3.44 -16.36 8.90
CA GLN A 162 2.27 -16.82 9.63
C GLN A 162 1.80 -15.77 10.63
N HIS A 163 2.71 -15.24 11.46
CA HIS A 163 2.39 -14.18 12.41
C HIS A 163 1.79 -12.94 11.73
N ALA A 164 2.39 -12.51 10.62
CA ALA A 164 1.89 -11.36 9.86
C ALA A 164 0.46 -11.60 9.33
N ASN A 165 0.20 -12.77 8.76
CA ASN A 165 -1.14 -13.14 8.27
C ASN A 165 -2.19 -13.24 9.40
N GLU A 166 -1.80 -13.69 10.59
CA GLU A 166 -2.68 -13.85 11.75
C GLU A 166 -2.94 -12.54 12.50
N THR A 167 -2.06 -11.55 12.37
CA THR A 167 -2.11 -10.31 13.16
C THR A 167 -2.31 -9.05 12.33
N ASN A 168 -1.38 -8.74 11.42
CA ASN A 168 -1.42 -7.54 10.60
C ASN A 168 -0.53 -7.70 9.36
N ASP A 169 -1.14 -7.65 8.18
CA ASP A 169 -0.47 -7.80 6.87
C ASP A 169 0.57 -6.69 6.60
N ILE A 170 0.52 -5.56 7.34
CA ILE A 170 1.50 -4.48 7.25
C ILE A 170 2.93 -4.97 7.52
N PHE A 171 3.10 -6.02 8.33
CA PHE A 171 4.40 -6.63 8.60
C PHE A 171 5.03 -7.20 7.32
N LEU A 172 4.23 -7.73 6.39
CA LEU A 172 4.71 -8.19 5.09
C LEU A 172 5.22 -7.02 4.24
N LEU A 173 4.49 -5.89 4.24
CA LEU A 173 4.93 -4.68 3.53
C LEU A 173 6.20 -4.10 4.15
N ALA A 174 6.28 -4.06 5.47
CA ALA A 174 7.47 -3.63 6.20
C ALA A 174 8.68 -4.47 5.79
N MET A 175 8.56 -5.82 5.80
CA MET A 175 9.63 -6.72 5.35
C MET A 175 10.04 -6.50 3.90
N LYS A 176 9.10 -6.27 2.98
CA LYS A 176 9.42 -5.91 1.60
C LYS A 176 10.25 -4.63 1.51
N ALA A 177 9.93 -3.62 2.32
CA ALA A 177 10.69 -2.37 2.39
C ALA A 177 12.12 -2.59 2.92
N ILE A 178 12.30 -3.45 3.93
CA ILE A 178 13.64 -3.85 4.41
C ILE A 178 14.43 -4.53 3.31
N SER A 179 13.86 -5.58 2.73
CA SER A 179 14.53 -6.43 1.76
C SER A 179 14.95 -5.61 0.55
N SER A 180 14.09 -4.70 0.10
CA SER A 180 14.41 -3.71 -0.93
C SER A 180 15.58 -2.81 -0.56
N THR A 181 15.60 -2.29 0.66
CA THR A 181 16.73 -1.48 1.15
C THR A 181 18.02 -2.30 1.19
N VAL A 182 17.98 -3.54 1.68
CA VAL A 182 19.14 -4.42 1.80
C VAL A 182 19.69 -4.78 0.41
N LEU A 183 18.83 -5.20 -0.52
CA LEU A 183 19.24 -5.58 -1.88
C LEU A 183 19.78 -4.38 -2.65
N ARG A 184 19.12 -3.21 -2.56
CA ARG A 184 19.62 -1.97 -3.15
C ARG A 184 20.96 -1.56 -2.56
N TYR A 185 21.14 -1.67 -1.24
CA TYR A 185 22.42 -1.41 -0.59
C TYR A 185 23.52 -2.35 -1.08
N ARG A 186 23.24 -3.66 -1.20
CA ARG A 186 24.19 -4.63 -1.75
C ARG A 186 24.63 -4.25 -3.17
N LYS A 187 23.68 -3.90 -4.06
CA LYS A 187 23.95 -3.44 -5.43
C LYS A 187 24.84 -2.18 -5.43
N LEU A 188 24.45 -1.14 -4.68
CA LEU A 188 25.20 0.12 -4.60
C LEU A 188 26.60 -0.04 -3.99
N LYS A 189 26.74 -0.91 -2.98
CA LYS A 189 28.03 -1.19 -2.35
C LYS A 189 29.01 -1.83 -3.34
N THR A 190 28.55 -2.75 -4.19
CA THR A 190 29.38 -3.36 -5.22
C THR A 190 29.87 -2.32 -6.23
N THR A 191 28.99 -1.49 -6.77
CA THR A 191 29.35 -0.39 -7.68
C THR A 191 30.34 0.58 -7.03
N PHE A 192 30.10 0.95 -5.77
CA PHE A 192 30.99 1.86 -5.04
C PHE A 192 32.38 1.25 -4.81
N LEU A 193 32.48 -0.07 -4.55
CA LEU A 193 33.76 -0.76 -4.39
C LEU A 193 34.49 -0.92 -5.74
N GLU A 194 33.78 -1.14 -6.83
CA GLU A 194 34.34 -1.16 -8.19
C GLU A 194 34.91 0.21 -8.60
N GLU A 195 34.21 1.30 -8.28
CA GLU A 195 34.68 2.67 -8.51
C GLU A 195 35.85 3.06 -7.58
N ARG A 196 35.80 2.63 -6.31
CA ARG A 196 36.80 2.93 -5.28
C ARG A 196 38.04 2.03 -5.34
N GLY A 197 38.05 1.00 -6.19
CA GLY A 197 39.27 0.32 -6.65
C GLY A 197 40.33 1.27 -7.23
N LYS A 198 39.98 2.55 -7.45
CA LYS A 198 40.88 3.64 -7.86
C LYS A 198 41.30 4.62 -6.75
N LEU A 199 40.74 4.59 -5.53
CA LEU A 199 41.13 5.48 -4.42
C LEU A 199 41.27 4.71 -3.08
N LYS A 200 42.49 4.66 -2.55
CA LYS A 200 42.81 4.01 -1.27
C LYS A 200 42.30 4.82 -0.05
N ASN A 201 41.85 4.06 0.95
CA ASN A 201 41.70 4.37 2.37
C ASN A 201 40.79 5.55 2.76
N VAL A 202 39.61 5.22 3.30
CA VAL A 202 39.06 5.95 4.46
C VAL A 202 38.55 4.92 5.46
N SER A 203 39.23 4.87 6.61
CA SER A 203 38.83 4.13 7.81
C SER A 203 37.91 5.04 8.63
N GLY A 204 36.72 4.57 8.93
CA GLY A 204 35.77 5.21 9.83
C GLY A 204 34.43 4.48 9.81
N CYS A 205 33.84 4.24 10.98
CA CYS A 205 32.45 3.79 11.14
C CYS A 205 31.52 4.97 10.79
N MET A 206 31.44 5.31 9.51
CA MET A 206 30.42 6.19 8.96
C MET A 206 29.43 5.28 8.24
N VAL A 207 28.13 5.50 8.46
CA VAL A 207 27.09 4.87 7.66
C VAL A 207 27.45 5.07 6.19
N SER A 208 27.57 3.96 5.44
CA SER A 208 27.97 4.05 4.03
C SER A 208 26.97 4.96 3.30
N PRO A 209 27.41 5.95 2.51
CA PRO A 209 26.52 6.75 1.65
C PRO A 209 25.58 5.88 0.80
N ALA A 210 26.02 4.67 0.44
CA ALA A 210 25.21 3.68 -0.27
C ALA A 210 23.99 3.20 0.53
N LEU A 211 24.05 3.15 1.87
CA LEU A 211 22.91 2.75 2.71
C LEU A 211 21.84 3.85 2.75
N PHE A 212 22.24 5.12 2.85
CA PHE A 212 21.30 6.23 2.75
C PHE A 212 20.63 6.28 1.38
N GLU A 213 21.41 6.10 0.31
CA GLU A 213 20.88 6.08 -1.05
C GLU A 213 19.98 4.85 -1.29
N ALA A 214 20.21 3.74 -0.58
CA ALA A 214 19.31 2.61 -0.59
C ALA A 214 17.99 2.87 0.15
N TRP A 215 18.06 3.55 1.30
CA TRP A 215 16.90 3.86 2.16
C TRP A 215 16.06 5.05 1.66
N LYS A 216 16.64 5.93 0.84
CA LYS A 216 16.05 7.18 0.34
C LYS A 216 14.58 7.08 -0.13
N PRO A 217 14.13 6.05 -0.87
CA PRO A 217 12.73 5.96 -1.30
C PRO A 217 11.73 5.87 -0.13
N ILE A 218 12.12 5.16 0.93
CA ILE A 218 11.27 4.90 2.11
C ILE A 218 11.41 6.02 3.12
N SER A 219 12.60 6.61 3.26
CA SER A 219 12.84 7.75 4.16
C SER A 219 11.95 8.95 3.85
N MET A 220 11.42 9.03 2.63
CA MET A 220 10.49 10.06 2.19
C MET A 220 9.04 9.79 2.63
N GLY A 221 8.67 8.59 3.05
CA GLY A 221 7.33 8.28 3.57
C GLY A 221 7.17 8.46 5.08
N HIS A 222 8.29 8.54 5.79
CA HIS A 222 8.33 8.40 7.24
C HIS A 222 8.22 9.75 7.96
N LYS A 223 7.40 9.79 9.02
CA LYS A 223 7.24 10.97 9.88
C LYS A 223 8.04 10.84 11.17
N ARG A 224 7.82 9.80 12.00
CA ARG A 224 8.50 9.53 13.29
C ARG A 224 8.30 8.07 13.73
N ARG A 225 9.02 7.64 14.78
CA ARG A 225 8.82 6.36 15.47
C ARG A 225 7.37 6.27 15.98
N TRP A 226 6.72 5.13 15.77
CA TRP A 226 5.29 4.97 16.07
C TRP A 226 4.95 5.21 17.55
N TRP A 227 5.72 4.65 18.48
CA TRP A 227 5.47 4.79 19.92
C TRP A 227 5.63 6.23 20.43
N ASP A 228 6.33 7.10 19.69
CA ASP A 228 6.46 8.52 20.03
C ASP A 228 5.25 9.35 19.56
N TYR A 229 4.32 8.76 18.77
CA TYR A 229 3.25 9.52 18.11
C TYR A 229 1.87 8.86 18.11
N MET A 230 1.76 7.59 18.52
CA MET A 230 0.45 6.94 18.67
C MET A 230 -0.46 7.72 19.61
N ALA A 231 -1.77 7.69 19.34
CA ALA A 231 -2.79 8.22 20.21
C ALA A 231 -2.71 7.56 21.59
N LEU A 232 -3.02 8.34 22.63
CA LEU A 232 -3.26 7.76 23.94
C LEU A 232 -4.62 7.04 23.90
N PRO A 233 -4.70 5.78 24.38
CA PRO A 233 -5.98 5.14 24.64
C PRO A 233 -6.88 6.01 25.52
N VAL A 234 -8.19 5.88 25.36
CA VAL A 234 -9.18 6.70 26.09
C VAL A 234 -9.07 6.54 27.61
N ASP A 235 -8.54 5.40 28.07
CA ASP A 235 -8.30 5.05 29.47
C ASP A 235 -6.95 5.52 30.02
N VAL A 236 -6.09 6.17 29.21
CA VAL A 236 -4.79 6.70 29.64
C VAL A 236 -4.87 8.22 29.84
N GLU A 237 -4.65 8.68 31.07
CA GLU A 237 -4.62 10.12 31.36
C GLU A 237 -3.36 10.77 30.75
N SER A 238 -3.48 12.04 30.33
CA SER A 238 -2.35 12.82 29.77
C SER A 238 -1.13 12.93 30.72
N SER A 239 -1.35 12.82 32.02
CA SER A 239 -0.32 12.78 33.06
C SER A 239 0.52 11.49 33.02
N GLU A 240 -0.03 10.41 32.45
CA GLU A 240 0.58 9.08 32.36
C GLU A 240 1.19 8.81 30.98
N GLU A 241 1.11 9.77 30.05
CA GLU A 241 1.60 9.65 28.68
C GLU A 241 3.05 9.15 28.60
N GLU A 242 3.95 9.73 29.39
CA GLU A 242 5.36 9.35 29.38
C GLU A 242 5.57 7.90 29.81
N ALA A 243 4.83 7.44 30.82
CA ALA A 243 4.88 6.07 31.31
C ALA A 243 4.27 5.09 30.30
N PHE A 244 3.15 5.45 29.66
CA PHE A 244 2.52 4.66 28.61
C PHE A 244 3.45 4.51 27.39
N ARG A 245 4.01 5.61 26.90
CA ARG A 245 4.97 5.59 25.78
C ARG A 245 6.21 4.75 26.12
N ALA A 246 6.70 4.80 27.36
CA ALA A 246 7.80 3.96 27.82
C ALA A 246 7.43 2.46 27.82
N GLN A 247 6.20 2.10 28.20
CA GLN A 247 5.70 0.73 28.16
C GLN A 247 5.57 0.20 26.73
N ILE A 248 4.96 0.98 25.82
CA ILE A 248 4.85 0.59 24.40
C ILE A 248 6.23 0.45 23.77
N ARG A 249 7.14 1.38 24.08
CA ARG A 249 8.54 1.29 23.66
C ARG A 249 9.16 -0.01 24.15
N SER A 250 8.99 -0.36 25.43
CA SER A 250 9.49 -1.62 25.99
C SER A 250 8.87 -2.86 25.31
N LEU A 251 7.57 -2.83 25.00
CA LEU A 251 6.85 -3.93 24.35
C LEU A 251 7.36 -4.15 22.92
N ALA A 252 7.54 -3.08 22.15
CA ALA A 252 8.13 -3.14 20.82
C ALA A 252 9.54 -3.78 20.82
N PHE A 253 10.22 -3.75 21.97
CA PHE A 253 11.54 -4.35 22.17
C PHE A 253 11.53 -5.75 22.81
N SER A 254 10.40 -6.21 23.37
CA SER A 254 10.29 -7.54 23.99
C SER A 254 9.67 -8.60 23.08
N ILE A 255 9.20 -8.23 21.89
CA ILE A 255 8.68 -9.17 20.90
C ILE A 255 9.87 -9.76 20.15
N ASP A 256 10.32 -10.95 20.55
CA ASP A 256 11.43 -11.70 19.93
C ASP A 256 11.20 -12.00 18.43
N VAL A 257 9.95 -11.97 17.96
CA VAL A 257 9.58 -12.15 16.55
C VAL A 257 9.93 -10.91 15.68
N LEU A 258 10.20 -9.76 16.31
CA LEU A 258 10.60 -8.51 15.64
C LEU A 258 12.12 -8.25 15.65
N ASP A 259 12.94 -9.25 16.03
CA ASP A 259 14.41 -9.10 16.03
C ASP A 259 14.99 -8.85 14.60
N SER A 260 14.16 -9.01 13.56
CA SER A 260 14.50 -8.67 12.17
C SER A 260 13.73 -7.47 11.56
N ALA A 261 12.69 -6.95 12.23
CA ALA A 261 11.74 -6.00 11.63
C ALA A 261 11.35 -4.84 12.56
N LYS A 262 12.33 -4.09 13.08
CA LYS A 262 12.08 -2.84 13.82
C LYS A 262 11.71 -1.69 12.87
N TYR A 263 10.46 -1.61 12.42
CA TYR A 263 10.00 -0.55 11.51
C TYR A 263 9.02 0.40 12.17
N SER A 264 9.27 1.69 11.93
CA SER A 264 8.35 2.78 12.22
C SER A 264 7.20 2.70 11.22
N LEU A 265 5.96 2.65 11.72
CA LEU A 265 4.76 2.61 10.88
C LEU A 265 4.78 3.78 9.89
N LEU A 266 4.79 3.44 8.60
CA LEU A 266 4.58 4.38 7.51
C LEU A 266 3.18 4.99 7.69
N LYS A 267 3.04 6.31 7.47
CA LYS A 267 1.72 6.94 7.52
C LYS A 267 0.91 6.42 6.33
N TYR A 268 0.08 5.42 6.59
CA TYR A 268 -0.82 4.82 5.63
C TYR A 268 -2.09 5.66 5.58
N THR A 269 -2.41 6.14 4.40
CA THR A 269 -3.76 6.57 4.06
C THR A 269 -4.35 5.38 3.32
N GLY A 270 -5.22 4.64 3.99
CA GLY A 270 -5.78 3.42 3.43
C GLY A 270 -6.47 3.68 2.11
N THR A 271 -5.95 3.10 1.05
CA THR A 271 -6.63 3.05 -0.24
C THR A 271 -6.51 1.60 -0.69
N ASP A 272 -7.64 0.89 -0.65
CA ASP A 272 -7.67 -0.51 -1.02
C ASP A 272 -7.27 -0.68 -2.48
N LEU A 273 -6.27 -1.53 -2.71
CA LEU A 273 -5.89 -1.93 -4.04
C LEU A 273 -6.82 -3.03 -4.53
N VAL A 274 -7.96 -2.65 -5.10
CA VAL A 274 -8.86 -3.58 -5.83
C VAL A 274 -8.30 -3.84 -7.24
N VAL A 275 -8.01 -5.09 -7.61
CA VAL A 275 -7.75 -5.46 -9.01
C VAL A 275 -8.95 -6.24 -9.51
N ALA A 276 -9.53 -5.79 -10.63
CA ALA A 276 -10.71 -6.42 -11.24
C ALA A 276 -10.47 -7.92 -11.49
N SER A 277 -11.45 -8.74 -11.15
CA SER A 277 -11.40 -10.18 -11.38
C SER A 277 -11.66 -10.46 -12.87
N PRO A 278 -10.78 -11.18 -13.60
CA PRO A 278 -11.08 -11.57 -14.98
C PRO A 278 -12.34 -12.43 -15.11
N VAL A 279 -12.76 -13.09 -14.02
CA VAL A 279 -13.99 -13.87 -13.96
C VAL A 279 -15.21 -12.95 -13.81
N GLU A 280 -15.10 -11.89 -13.01
CA GLU A 280 -16.12 -10.84 -12.90
C GLU A 280 -16.31 -10.12 -14.22
N ASP A 281 -15.22 -9.67 -14.84
CA ASP A 281 -15.20 -9.08 -16.19
C ASP A 281 -15.94 -9.95 -17.22
N TYR A 282 -15.72 -11.27 -17.14
CA TYR A 282 -16.37 -12.22 -18.03
C TYR A 282 -17.89 -12.24 -17.82
N PHE A 283 -18.37 -12.30 -16.58
CA PHE A 283 -19.80 -12.33 -16.31
C PHE A 283 -20.49 -10.99 -16.62
N LEU A 284 -19.84 -9.86 -16.33
CA LEU A 284 -20.32 -8.53 -16.75
C LEU A 284 -20.48 -8.46 -18.28
N TYR A 285 -19.50 -8.98 -19.02
CA TYR A 285 -19.58 -9.04 -20.47
C TYR A 285 -20.74 -9.92 -20.95
N ILE A 286 -20.99 -11.08 -20.34
CA ILE A 286 -22.15 -11.91 -20.66
C ILE A 286 -23.46 -11.15 -20.39
N ASP A 287 -23.51 -10.39 -19.29
CA ASP A 287 -24.68 -9.62 -18.91
C ASP A 287 -25.01 -8.48 -19.88
N ASP A 288 -23.98 -7.87 -20.47
CA ASP A 288 -24.09 -6.78 -21.45
C ASP A 288 -24.35 -7.27 -22.89
N LEU A 289 -24.35 -8.57 -23.14
CA LEU A 289 -24.67 -9.12 -24.45
C LEU A 289 -26.11 -8.78 -24.88
N PRO A 290 -26.36 -8.58 -26.20
CA PRO A 290 -27.72 -8.45 -26.68
C PRO A 290 -28.54 -9.73 -26.37
N THR A 291 -29.85 -9.57 -26.20
CA THR A 291 -30.74 -10.63 -25.67
C THR A 291 -30.61 -12.02 -26.34
N PRO A 292 -30.51 -12.16 -27.67
CA PRO A 292 -30.38 -13.49 -28.27
C PRO A 292 -29.06 -14.16 -27.91
N GLU A 293 -27.92 -13.46 -27.97
CA GLU A 293 -26.61 -14.01 -27.60
C GLU A 293 -26.49 -14.24 -26.08
N LYS A 294 -27.05 -13.33 -25.28
CA LYS A 294 -27.09 -13.44 -23.82
C LYS A 294 -27.78 -14.72 -23.39
N LYS A 295 -28.97 -15.00 -23.95
CA LYS A 295 -29.75 -16.19 -23.58
C LYS A 295 -29.00 -17.49 -23.91
N GLU A 296 -28.35 -17.56 -25.06
CA GLU A 296 -27.53 -18.72 -25.45
C GLU A 296 -26.32 -18.89 -24.51
N ALA A 297 -25.62 -17.81 -24.18
CA ALA A 297 -24.49 -17.87 -23.27
C ALA A 297 -24.92 -18.30 -21.85
N GLU A 298 -26.02 -17.74 -21.34
CA GLU A 298 -26.59 -18.05 -20.03
C GLU A 298 -27.11 -19.48 -19.89
N GLU A 299 -27.38 -20.21 -20.98
CA GLU A 299 -27.69 -21.64 -20.88
C GLU A 299 -26.50 -22.43 -20.31
N ILE A 300 -25.28 -21.96 -20.56
CA ILE A 300 -24.03 -22.59 -20.09
C ILE A 300 -23.55 -21.92 -18.80
N THR A 301 -23.59 -20.59 -18.72
CA THR A 301 -22.90 -19.83 -17.66
C THR A 301 -23.72 -19.64 -16.40
N ARG A 302 -25.07 -19.58 -16.49
CA ARG A 302 -25.94 -19.31 -15.33
C ARG A 302 -25.80 -20.33 -14.20
N PRO A 303 -25.76 -21.66 -14.44
CA PRO A 303 -25.54 -22.62 -13.35
C PRO A 303 -24.19 -22.43 -12.64
N ILE A 304 -23.18 -21.94 -13.36
CA ILE A 304 -21.86 -21.65 -12.80
C ILE A 304 -21.92 -20.38 -11.96
N LEU A 305 -22.56 -19.31 -12.47
CA LEU A 305 -22.75 -18.06 -11.74
C LEU A 305 -23.55 -18.27 -10.45
N GLU A 306 -24.65 -19.03 -10.50
CA GLU A 306 -25.47 -19.37 -9.33
C GLU A 306 -24.69 -20.19 -8.29
N ALA A 307 -23.79 -21.07 -8.73
CA ALA A 307 -22.96 -21.87 -7.83
C ALA A 307 -21.81 -21.06 -7.22
N LEU A 308 -21.27 -20.08 -7.94
CA LEU A 308 -20.25 -19.15 -7.44
C LEU A 308 -20.85 -18.15 -6.44
N GLY A 309 -22.11 -17.75 -6.60
CA GLY A 309 -22.75 -16.77 -5.71
C GLY A 309 -22.02 -15.43 -5.79
N ASP A 310 -21.54 -14.90 -4.66
CA ASP A 310 -20.74 -13.67 -4.61
C ASP A 310 -19.22 -13.95 -4.70
N ASP A 311 -18.80 -15.23 -4.75
CA ASP A 311 -17.39 -15.60 -4.72
C ASP A 311 -16.64 -15.28 -6.04
N TYR A 312 -17.36 -14.95 -7.14
CA TYR A 312 -16.75 -14.62 -8.44
C TYR A 312 -16.23 -13.18 -8.55
N SER A 313 -16.79 -12.27 -7.76
CA SER A 313 -16.44 -10.84 -7.69
C SER A 313 -15.48 -10.53 -6.55
N VAL A 314 -14.85 -11.56 -5.97
CA VAL A 314 -13.80 -11.36 -4.96
C VAL A 314 -12.60 -10.71 -5.65
N CYS A 315 -12.49 -9.40 -5.50
CA CYS A 315 -11.33 -8.66 -5.94
C CYS A 315 -10.09 -9.07 -5.14
N CYS A 316 -8.92 -9.00 -5.78
CA CYS A 316 -7.68 -9.03 -5.01
C CYS A 316 -7.64 -7.76 -4.18
N GLN A 317 -7.67 -7.89 -2.85
CA GLN A 317 -7.40 -6.81 -1.91
C GLN A 317 -5.93 -6.81 -1.54
N GLY A 318 -5.35 -5.62 -1.37
CA GLY A 318 -3.97 -5.49 -0.96
C GLY A 318 -3.64 -4.10 -0.43
N THR A 319 -2.54 -4.06 0.32
CA THR A 319 -1.98 -2.85 0.91
C THR A 319 -0.86 -2.32 0.01
N ALA A 320 -0.87 -1.03 -0.29
CA ALA A 320 0.13 -0.38 -1.15
C ALA A 320 0.67 0.92 -0.55
N PHE A 321 1.94 1.23 -0.83
CA PHE A 321 2.55 2.50 -0.44
C PHE A 321 2.58 3.48 -1.60
N PHE A 322 1.86 4.60 -1.48
CA PHE A 322 1.74 5.64 -2.51
C PHE A 322 2.43 6.96 -2.08
N PRO A 323 3.74 7.15 -2.36
CA PRO A 323 4.52 8.25 -1.80
C PRO A 323 3.94 9.65 -2.03
N LEU A 324 3.37 9.90 -3.22
CA LEU A 324 2.79 11.20 -3.58
C LEU A 324 1.45 11.45 -2.91
N GLN A 325 0.59 10.43 -2.86
CA GLN A 325 -0.73 10.53 -2.24
C GLN A 325 -0.59 10.67 -0.71
N SER A 326 0.40 10.02 -0.09
CA SER A 326 0.69 10.18 1.35
C SER A 326 1.17 11.59 1.74
N CYS A 327 1.42 12.46 0.77
CA CYS A 327 1.72 13.89 0.97
C CYS A 327 0.46 14.78 0.91
N MET A 328 -0.74 14.22 0.70
CA MET A 328 -1.98 14.98 0.76
C MET A 328 -2.48 14.99 2.20
N ASN A 329 -2.65 16.17 2.79
CA ASN A 329 -3.15 16.28 4.15
C ASN A 329 -4.66 16.07 4.22
N HIS A 330 -5.14 15.90 5.45
CA HIS A 330 -6.55 15.70 5.73
C HIS A 330 -7.35 17.00 5.77
N SER A 331 -8.57 16.97 5.23
CA SER A 331 -9.64 17.92 5.55
C SER A 331 -10.97 17.16 5.61
N CYS A 332 -11.85 17.50 6.57
CA CYS A 332 -13.24 16.99 6.58
C CYS A 332 -14.14 17.70 5.56
N CYS A 333 -13.57 18.62 4.77
CA CYS A 333 -14.18 19.27 3.61
C CYS A 333 -13.15 19.34 2.47
N PRO A 334 -12.70 18.17 1.97
CA PRO A 334 -11.57 18.07 1.06
C PRO A 334 -11.84 18.77 -0.27
N ASN A 335 -10.77 19.02 -1.03
CA ASN A 335 -10.86 19.52 -2.40
C ASN A 335 -10.50 18.46 -3.45
N ALA A 336 -10.06 17.29 -3.00
CA ALA A 336 -9.81 16.13 -3.85
C ALA A 336 -10.21 14.83 -3.12
N LYS A 337 -10.37 13.74 -3.88
CA LYS A 337 -10.53 12.40 -3.32
C LYS A 337 -9.68 11.38 -4.06
N ALA A 338 -9.27 10.34 -3.33
CA ALA A 338 -8.86 9.10 -3.98
C ALA A 338 -10.07 8.54 -4.74
N PHE A 339 -9.83 8.27 -6.01
CA PHE A 339 -10.85 7.76 -6.91
C PHE A 339 -10.31 6.51 -7.57
N LYS A 340 -11.20 5.54 -7.72
CA LYS A 340 -10.92 4.30 -8.42
C LYS A 340 -12.04 4.08 -9.41
N ARG A 341 -11.70 4.02 -10.68
CA ARG A 341 -12.63 3.65 -11.73
C ARG A 341 -12.76 2.13 -11.79
N GLU A 342 -13.89 1.65 -12.29
CA GLU A 342 -14.07 0.23 -12.61
C GLU A 342 -13.03 -0.23 -13.65
N GLU A 343 -12.53 0.68 -14.49
CA GLU A 343 -11.50 0.38 -15.48
C GLU A 343 -10.05 0.42 -14.94
N ASP A 344 -9.83 0.80 -13.67
CA ASP A 344 -8.49 0.90 -13.07
C ASP A 344 -7.93 -0.50 -12.74
N ARG A 345 -7.27 -1.12 -13.74
CA ARG A 345 -6.75 -2.49 -13.68
C ARG A 345 -5.28 -2.62 -13.26
N ASP A 346 -4.55 -1.50 -13.20
CA ASP A 346 -3.09 -1.50 -13.00
C ASP A 346 -2.65 -1.12 -11.57
N GLY A 347 -3.63 -0.88 -10.70
CA GLY A 347 -3.37 -0.58 -9.30
C GLY A 347 -2.82 0.83 -9.03
N GLN A 348 -2.95 1.75 -10.00
CA GLN A 348 -2.63 3.15 -9.76
C GLN A 348 -3.63 3.79 -8.77
N ALA A 349 -3.12 4.72 -7.95
CA ALA A 349 -3.94 5.59 -7.15
C ALA A 349 -4.26 6.86 -7.94
N THR A 350 -5.51 7.04 -8.32
CA THR A 350 -5.99 8.24 -9.01
C THR A 350 -6.55 9.22 -7.99
N ILE A 351 -6.19 10.50 -8.13
CA ILE A 351 -6.70 11.59 -7.29
C ILE A 351 -7.45 12.55 -8.20
N ILE A 352 -8.74 12.78 -7.90
CA ILE A 352 -9.57 13.70 -8.67
C ILE A 352 -9.97 14.90 -7.81
N ALA A 353 -10.03 16.07 -8.44
CA ALA A 353 -10.55 17.26 -7.80
C ALA A 353 -12.08 17.14 -7.62
N LEU A 354 -12.56 17.56 -6.46
CA LEU A 354 -14.00 17.65 -6.13
C LEU A 354 -14.56 19.05 -6.39
N LYS A 355 -13.67 20.03 -6.47
CA LYS A 355 -13.96 21.45 -6.71
C LYS A 355 -12.76 22.10 -7.38
N PRO A 356 -12.89 23.28 -8.00
CA PRO A 356 -11.75 24.01 -8.52
C PRO A 356 -10.67 24.19 -7.45
N ILE A 357 -9.42 23.88 -7.79
CA ILE A 357 -8.25 24.03 -6.91
C ILE A 357 -7.34 25.09 -7.54
N PHE A 358 -7.22 26.25 -6.90
CA PHE A 358 -6.44 27.36 -7.45
C PHE A 358 -4.94 27.13 -7.26
N LYS A 359 -4.12 27.72 -8.13
CA LYS A 359 -2.66 27.65 -8.00
C LYS A 359 -2.20 28.08 -6.60
N GLY A 360 -1.39 27.24 -5.97
CA GLY A 360 -0.89 27.44 -4.60
C GLY A 360 -1.85 26.98 -3.50
N GLU A 361 -3.08 26.57 -3.83
CA GLU A 361 -3.99 25.93 -2.87
C GLU A 361 -3.47 24.53 -2.51
N GLU A 362 -3.63 24.14 -1.25
CA GLU A 362 -3.27 22.82 -0.76
C GLU A 362 -4.29 21.77 -1.23
N VAL A 363 -3.80 20.68 -1.80
CA VAL A 363 -4.61 19.51 -2.13
C VAL A 363 -4.84 18.69 -0.85
N THR A 364 -6.09 18.61 -0.44
CA THR A 364 -6.55 17.86 0.74
C THR A 364 -7.49 16.74 0.33
N ILE A 365 -7.39 15.61 1.03
CA ILE A 365 -8.28 14.44 0.91
C ILE A 365 -8.89 14.13 2.28
N SER A 366 -9.99 13.39 2.35
CA SER A 366 -10.45 12.86 3.63
C SER A 366 -9.74 11.55 3.98
N TYR A 367 -9.47 11.34 5.27
CA TYR A 367 -8.88 10.10 5.81
C TYR A 367 -9.93 9.25 6.54
N VAL A 368 -11.09 9.84 6.79
CA VAL A 368 -12.20 9.30 7.58
C VAL A 368 -13.50 9.59 6.83
N ASP A 369 -14.58 8.93 7.21
CA ASP A 369 -15.89 9.30 6.68
C ASP A 369 -16.27 10.73 7.13
N GLU A 370 -16.62 11.56 6.16
CA GLU A 370 -16.92 12.98 6.33
C GLU A 370 -18.28 13.18 7.01
N GLU A 371 -19.18 12.20 6.90
CA GLU A 371 -20.55 12.25 7.44
C GLU A 371 -20.64 11.91 8.93
N LEU A 372 -19.57 11.37 9.51
CA LEU A 372 -19.47 11.11 10.95
C LEU A 372 -19.56 12.41 11.76
N SER A 373 -19.93 12.31 13.03
CA SER A 373 -19.95 13.48 13.94
C SER A 373 -18.56 14.08 14.15
N PHE A 374 -18.50 15.33 14.61
CA PHE A 374 -17.25 16.00 14.97
C PHE A 374 -16.39 15.13 15.90
N GLU A 375 -16.99 14.60 16.98
CA GLU A 375 -16.29 13.81 17.99
C GLU A 375 -15.72 12.52 17.39
N GLU A 376 -16.49 11.81 16.56
CA GLU A 376 -16.05 10.59 15.89
C GLU A 376 -14.90 10.86 14.91
N ARG A 377 -15.01 11.92 14.09
CA ARG A 377 -13.92 12.31 13.17
C ARG A 377 -12.65 12.64 13.94
N GLN A 378 -12.73 13.41 15.02
CA GLN A 378 -11.55 13.75 15.83
C GLN A 378 -10.94 12.52 16.52
N ALA A 379 -11.76 11.59 17.01
CA ALA A 379 -11.30 10.35 17.62
C ALA A 379 -10.54 9.48 16.60
N LEU A 380 -11.08 9.28 15.39
CA LEU A 380 -10.41 8.52 14.34
C LEU A 380 -9.11 9.19 13.86
N LEU A 381 -9.07 10.53 13.80
CA LEU A 381 -7.88 11.28 13.40
C LEU A 381 -6.80 11.32 14.48
N ALA A 382 -7.14 11.03 15.74
CA ALA A 382 -6.17 10.93 16.83
C ALA A 382 -5.12 9.85 16.53
N ASP A 383 -5.48 8.75 15.89
CA ASP A 383 -4.55 7.68 15.49
C ASP A 383 -3.53 8.14 14.44
N TYR A 384 -3.89 9.16 13.65
CA TYR A 384 -2.97 9.84 12.74
C TYR A 384 -2.11 10.90 13.45
N GLY A 385 -2.31 11.07 14.76
CA GLY A 385 -1.60 11.91 15.71
C GLY A 385 -1.79 13.41 15.49
N PHE A 386 -2.93 13.85 14.97
CA PHE A 386 -3.22 15.28 14.87
C PHE A 386 -4.69 15.57 15.17
N ARG A 387 -4.98 16.82 15.55
CA ARG A 387 -6.35 17.33 15.73
C ARG A 387 -6.73 18.12 14.49
N CYS A 388 -7.85 17.77 13.84
CA CYS A 388 -8.29 18.48 12.64
C CYS A 388 -8.85 19.87 13.00
N ARG A 389 -8.43 20.89 12.25
CA ARG A 389 -8.88 22.28 12.36
C ARG A 389 -9.37 22.84 11.03
N CYS A 390 -9.91 21.97 10.17
CA CYS A 390 -10.50 22.42 8.90
C CYS A 390 -11.75 23.28 9.16
N PRO A 391 -12.23 24.06 8.17
CA PRO A 391 -13.41 24.91 8.33
C PRO A 391 -14.62 24.19 8.93
N LYS A 392 -14.95 22.98 8.44
CA LYS A 392 -16.05 22.14 8.97
C LYS A 392 -15.89 21.84 10.46
N CYS A 393 -14.69 21.44 10.90
CA CYS A 393 -14.43 21.16 12.31
C CYS A 393 -14.46 22.42 13.19
N LEU A 394 -14.02 23.58 12.67
CA LEU A 394 -14.07 24.83 13.44
C LEU A 394 -15.49 25.33 13.64
N GLU A 395 -16.39 25.05 12.70
CA GLU A 395 -17.82 25.39 12.80
C GLU A 395 -18.56 24.46 13.76
N GLU A 396 -18.29 23.15 13.71
CA GLU A 396 -18.93 22.15 14.58
C GLU A 396 -18.38 22.11 16.02
N GLU A 397 -17.19 22.66 16.28
CA GLU A 397 -16.61 22.75 17.63
C GLU A 397 -17.32 23.80 18.53
N SER A 398 -18.10 24.71 17.93
CA SER A 398 -18.87 25.76 18.59
C SER A 398 -20.24 25.31 19.10
#